data_AF-A0A930T8S5-F1
#
_entry.id   AF-A0A930T8S5-F1
#
_cell.length_a   1.000
_cell.length_b   1.000
_cell.length_c   1.000
_cell.angle_alpha   90.00
_cell.angle_beta   90.00
_cell.angle_gamma   90.00
#
_symmetry.space_group_name_H-M   'P 1'
#
loop_
_entity.id
_entity.type
_entity.pdbx_description
1 polymer ?
#
loop_
_entity_poly.entity_id
_entity_poly.type
_entity_poly.pdbx_seq_one_letter_code
_entity_poly.pdbx_strand_id
1 'polypeptide(L)'
;MNQTEQFTQLQIQKGIRQAEDNLVIWIQTALEKSQYGDLEESQFRNLVRVADTTDSVEVIKNFIFYQVGRDKKWGRGKNSLAETIVRDIDGNIQTQAKQIADSCQTNYKPIWLEMIRRYLGYGSRHLKYLRDGKVK
;
A
#
# COMPACT_ATOMS: atom_id res chain seq x y z
N MET A 1 14.20 2.64 25.53
CA MET A 1 13.49 1.40 25.17
C MET A 1 13.91 0.31 26.12
N ASN A 2 12.96 -0.43 26.70
CA ASN A 2 13.27 -1.61 27.52
C ASN A 2 13.41 -2.88 26.63
N GLN A 3 13.95 -3.97 27.19
CA GLN A 3 14.18 -5.21 26.44
C GLN A 3 12.89 -5.84 25.88
N THR A 4 11.75 -5.69 26.58
CA THR A 4 10.44 -6.16 26.14
C THR A 4 9.96 -5.41 24.90
N GLU A 5 10.12 -4.09 24.85
CA GLU A 5 9.78 -3.26 23.69
C GLU A 5 10.62 -3.62 22.46
N GLN A 6 11.92 -3.91 22.66
CA GLN A 6 12.80 -4.38 21.58
C GLN A 6 12.34 -5.73 21.04
N PHE A 7 12.00 -6.67 21.92
CA PHE A 7 11.48 -7.97 21.52
C PHE A 7 10.18 -7.86 20.72
N THR A 8 9.24 -7.04 21.20
CA THR A 8 7.97 -6.78 20.49
C THR A 8 8.21 -6.16 19.11
N GLN A 9 9.11 -5.18 18.98
CA GLN A 9 9.45 -4.59 17.69
C GLN A 9 10.04 -5.63 16.72
N LEU A 10 10.90 -6.54 17.19
CA LEU A 10 11.44 -7.61 16.35
C LEU A 10 10.36 -8.58 15.87
N GLN A 11 9.38 -8.93 16.72
CA GLN A 11 8.26 -9.78 16.32
C GLN A 11 7.36 -9.09 15.29
N ILE A 12 7.07 -7.79 15.46
CA ILE A 12 6.33 -7.00 14.47
C ILE A 12 7.07 -7.01 13.14
N GLN A 13 8.37 -6.72 13.13
CA GLN A 13 9.18 -6.70 11.91
C GLN A 13 9.27 -8.07 11.24
N LYS A 14 9.24 -9.16 12.01
CA LYS A 14 9.15 -10.52 11.48
C LYS A 14 7.77 -10.77 10.84
N GLY A 15 6.69 -10.37 11.49
CA GLY A 15 5.32 -10.49 10.97
C GLY A 15 5.13 -9.70 9.67
N ILE A 16 5.64 -8.47 9.61
CA ILE A 16 5.60 -7.65 8.39
C ILE A 16 6.37 -8.34 7.26
N ARG A 17 7.58 -8.86 7.53
CA ARG A 17 8.37 -9.60 6.54
C ARG A 17 7.64 -10.83 5.99
N GLN A 18 6.96 -11.58 6.85
CA GLN A 18 6.16 -12.74 6.44
C GLN A 18 4.94 -12.35 5.58
N ALA A 19 4.47 -11.12 5.68
CA ALA A 19 3.38 -10.60 4.88
C ALA A 19 3.85 -9.98 3.54
N GLU A 20 5.15 -9.82 3.30
CA GLU A 20 5.66 -9.09 2.12
C GLU A 20 5.23 -9.71 0.79
N ASP A 21 5.24 -11.03 0.68
CA ASP A 21 4.79 -11.73 -0.53
C ASP A 21 3.33 -11.38 -0.86
N ASN A 22 2.47 -11.31 0.15
CA ASN A 22 1.08 -10.92 -0.03
C ASN A 22 0.95 -9.46 -0.49
N LEU A 23 1.71 -8.54 0.11
CA LEU A 23 1.71 -7.13 -0.29
C LEU A 23 2.12 -6.98 -1.76
N VAL A 24 3.16 -7.71 -2.18
CA VAL A 24 3.63 -7.73 -3.58
C VAL A 24 2.54 -8.27 -4.50
N ILE A 25 1.97 -9.45 -4.18
CA ILE A 25 0.94 -10.08 -5.01
C ILE A 25 -0.28 -9.16 -5.16
N TRP A 26 -0.74 -8.53 -4.07
CA TRP A 26 -1.91 -7.66 -4.10
C TRP A 26 -1.69 -6.43 -4.99
N ILE A 27 -0.57 -5.73 -4.84
CA ILE A 27 -0.33 -4.52 -5.66
C ILE A 27 -0.06 -4.85 -7.12
N GLN A 28 0.63 -5.95 -7.40
CA GLN A 28 0.83 -6.43 -8.77
C GLN A 28 -0.51 -6.78 -9.42
N THR A 29 -1.35 -7.53 -8.69
CA THR A 29 -2.69 -7.86 -9.14
C THR A 29 -3.54 -6.62 -9.41
N ALA A 30 -3.47 -5.61 -8.54
CA ALA A 30 -4.17 -4.34 -8.72
C ALA A 30 -3.69 -3.61 -9.99
N LEU A 31 -2.38 -3.52 -10.21
CA LEU A 31 -1.80 -2.85 -11.38
C LEU A 31 -2.01 -3.60 -12.70
N GLU A 32 -2.20 -4.92 -12.66
CA GLU A 32 -2.36 -5.73 -13.86
C GLU A 32 -3.83 -5.96 -14.25
N LYS A 33 -4.73 -6.07 -13.25
CA LYS A 33 -6.12 -6.48 -13.49
C LYS A 33 -7.12 -5.34 -13.34
N SER A 34 -6.77 -4.25 -12.67
CA SER A 34 -7.69 -3.12 -12.49
C SER A 34 -7.69 -2.18 -13.68
N GLN A 35 -8.77 -1.40 -13.81
CA GLN A 35 -8.93 -0.42 -14.87
C GLN A 35 -8.31 0.92 -14.45
N TYR A 36 -7.44 1.47 -15.28
CA TYR A 36 -6.82 2.79 -15.09
C TYR A 36 -6.28 3.33 -16.42
N GLY A 37 -5.96 4.62 -16.45
CA GLY A 37 -5.49 5.30 -17.66
C GLY A 37 -3.97 5.22 -17.81
N ASP A 38 -3.40 6.18 -18.54
CA ASP A 38 -1.95 6.35 -18.65
C ASP A 38 -1.38 6.94 -17.34
N LEU A 39 -1.38 6.12 -16.29
CA LEU A 39 -0.81 6.48 -15.00
C LEU A 39 0.71 6.57 -15.12
N GLU A 40 1.22 7.77 -14.90
CA GLU A 40 2.66 8.03 -14.96
C GLU A 40 3.35 7.58 -13.67
N GLU A 41 4.60 7.16 -13.78
CA GLU A 41 5.40 6.80 -12.61
C GLU A 41 5.55 7.96 -11.63
N SER A 42 5.66 9.19 -12.14
CA SER A 42 5.75 10.41 -11.33
C SER A 42 4.55 10.56 -10.40
N GLN A 43 3.35 10.22 -10.88
CA GLN A 43 2.10 10.31 -10.14
C GLN A 43 2.01 9.23 -9.07
N PHE A 44 2.43 8.00 -9.38
CA PHE A 44 2.49 6.94 -8.38
C PHE A 44 3.58 7.22 -7.32
N ARG A 45 4.75 7.72 -7.72
CA ARG A 45 5.80 8.16 -6.78
C ARG A 45 5.31 9.27 -5.83
N ASN A 46 4.44 10.16 -6.29
CA ASN A 46 3.83 11.16 -5.40
C ASN A 46 2.94 10.50 -4.33
N LEU A 47 2.18 9.46 -4.66
CA LEU A 47 1.43 8.68 -3.66
C LEU A 47 2.36 8.03 -2.64
N VAL A 48 3.47 7.42 -3.08
CA VAL A 48 4.48 6.85 -2.17
C VAL A 48 5.04 7.92 -1.24
N ARG A 49 5.42 9.09 -1.76
CA ARG A 49 5.91 10.21 -0.95
C ARG A 49 4.88 10.68 0.07
N VAL A 50 3.60 10.75 -0.29
CA VAL A 50 2.52 11.08 0.67
C VAL A 50 2.46 10.04 1.78
N ALA A 51 2.50 8.74 1.44
CA ALA A 51 2.49 7.67 2.42
C ALA A 51 3.70 7.71 3.37
N ASP A 52 4.88 8.05 2.87
CA ASP A 52 6.11 8.14 3.67
C ASP A 52 6.14 9.35 4.62
N THR A 53 5.39 10.41 4.31
CA THR A 53 5.43 11.68 5.07
C THR A 53 4.27 11.87 6.05
N THR A 54 3.22 11.04 5.95
CA THR A 54 2.04 11.11 6.81
C THR A 54 2.03 10.00 7.85
N ASP A 55 1.44 10.28 9.01
CA ASP A 55 1.11 9.29 10.04
C ASP A 55 -0.36 8.82 9.98
N SER A 56 -1.10 9.25 8.96
CA SER A 56 -2.53 8.97 8.80
C SER A 56 -2.83 8.22 7.51
N VAL A 57 -3.39 7.02 7.65
CA VAL A 57 -3.89 6.21 6.53
C VAL A 57 -5.01 6.94 5.77
N GLU A 58 -5.83 7.73 6.47
CA GLU A 58 -6.90 8.52 5.84
C GLU A 58 -6.34 9.60 4.90
N VAL A 59 -5.18 10.18 5.21
CA VAL A 59 -4.52 11.14 4.30
C VAL A 59 -4.10 10.46 2.99
N ILE A 60 -3.62 9.21 3.07
CA ILE A 60 -3.25 8.41 1.90
C ILE A 60 -4.48 8.11 1.04
N LYS A 61 -5.58 7.66 1.66
CA LYS A 61 -6.84 7.38 0.95
C LYS A 61 -7.42 8.65 0.32
N ASN A 62 -7.43 9.76 1.05
CA ASN A 62 -7.90 11.05 0.55
C ASN A 62 -7.06 11.55 -0.62
N PHE A 63 -5.75 11.33 -0.61
CA PHE A 63 -4.92 11.63 -1.76
C PHE A 63 -5.37 10.85 -3.00
N ILE A 64 -5.62 9.54 -2.86
CA ILE A 64 -6.11 8.69 -3.97
C ILE A 64 -7.46 9.23 -4.49
N PHE A 65 -8.42 9.49 -3.60
CA PHE A 65 -9.72 10.04 -3.99
C PHE A 65 -9.60 11.39 -4.70
N TYR A 66 -8.72 12.26 -4.21
CA TYR A 66 -8.45 13.54 -4.86
C TYR A 66 -7.88 13.36 -6.27
N GLN A 67 -6.94 12.41 -6.47
CA GLN A 67 -6.41 12.13 -7.80
C GLN A 67 -7.49 11.61 -8.77
N VAL A 68 -8.40 10.75 -8.29
CA VAL A 68 -9.55 10.24 -9.07
C VAL A 68 -10.52 11.36 -9.48
N GLY A 69 -10.73 12.34 -8.60
CA GLY A 69 -11.54 13.52 -8.87
C GLY A 69 -10.90 14.42 -9.94
N ARG A 70 -9.57 14.56 -9.92
CA ARG A 70 -8.81 15.42 -10.83
C ARG A 70 -8.62 14.83 -12.23
N ASP A 71 -8.44 13.52 -12.34
CA ASP A 71 -8.09 12.85 -13.61
C ASP A 71 -8.65 11.42 -13.65
N LYS A 72 -8.72 10.81 -14.84
CA LYS A 72 -9.09 9.41 -15.07
C LYS A 72 -7.90 8.44 -14.97
N LYS A 73 -6.67 8.94 -14.81
CA LYS A 73 -5.45 8.12 -14.79
C LYS A 73 -5.43 7.02 -13.73
N TRP A 74 -6.08 7.21 -12.59
CA TRP A 74 -6.19 6.20 -11.53
C TRP A 74 -7.39 5.24 -11.69
N GLY A 75 -8.15 5.40 -12.77
CA GLY A 75 -9.43 4.72 -12.98
C GLY A 75 -10.56 5.35 -12.17
N ARG A 76 -11.81 5.04 -12.55
CA ARG A 76 -13.02 5.51 -11.86
C ARG A 76 -14.01 4.37 -11.69
N GLY A 77 -14.72 4.38 -10.56
CA GLY A 77 -15.76 3.42 -10.27
C GLY A 77 -15.23 2.03 -9.89
N LYS A 78 -16.11 1.04 -10.01
CA LYS A 78 -15.85 -0.34 -9.63
C LYS A 78 -14.76 -0.96 -10.49
N ASN A 79 -13.87 -1.74 -9.87
CA ASN A 79 -12.69 -2.36 -10.47
C ASN A 79 -11.62 -1.36 -10.96
N SER A 80 -11.69 -0.10 -10.54
CA SER A 80 -10.62 0.86 -10.81
C SER A 80 -9.38 0.56 -9.96
N LEU A 81 -8.21 1.00 -10.42
CA LEU A 81 -6.99 0.88 -9.63
C LEU A 81 -7.12 1.59 -8.28
N ALA A 82 -7.68 2.80 -8.28
CA ALA A 82 -7.94 3.55 -7.06
C ALA A 82 -8.83 2.80 -6.05
N GLU A 83 -9.96 2.26 -6.51
CA GLU A 83 -10.86 1.47 -5.64
C GLU A 83 -10.14 0.21 -5.12
N THR A 84 -9.38 -0.47 -5.98
CA THR A 84 -8.66 -1.69 -5.61
C THR A 84 -7.62 -1.43 -4.54
N ILE A 85 -6.81 -0.37 -4.68
CA ILE A 85 -5.82 0.02 -3.69
C ILE A 85 -6.49 0.36 -2.36
N VAL A 86 -7.56 1.16 -2.38
CA VAL A 86 -8.29 1.52 -1.14
C VAL A 86 -8.89 0.28 -0.47
N ARG A 87 -9.43 -0.65 -1.25
CA ARG A 87 -9.97 -1.92 -0.72
C ARG A 87 -8.87 -2.81 -0.14
N ASP A 88 -7.70 -2.87 -0.76
CA ASP A 88 -6.57 -3.61 -0.20
C ASP A 88 -6.11 -3.00 1.13
N ILE A 89 -6.04 -1.66 1.20
CA ILE A 89 -5.73 -0.90 2.42
C ILE A 89 -6.71 -1.22 3.54
N ASP A 90 -8.01 -1.04 3.31
CA ASP A 90 -9.04 -1.20 4.35
C ASP A 90 -9.41 -2.67 4.62
N GLY A 91 -9.09 -3.58 3.70
CA GLY A 91 -9.39 -5.01 3.79
C GLY A 91 -8.18 -5.84 4.19
N ASN A 92 -7.47 -6.36 3.18
CA ASN A 92 -6.46 -7.39 3.36
C ASN A 92 -5.28 -6.90 4.21
N ILE A 93 -4.77 -5.70 3.94
CA ILE A 93 -3.61 -5.13 4.65
C ILE A 93 -3.98 -4.82 6.10
N GLN A 94 -5.16 -4.19 6.33
CA GLN A 94 -5.62 -3.91 7.69
C GLN A 94 -5.82 -5.20 8.49
N THR A 95 -6.38 -6.24 7.88
CA THR A 95 -6.60 -7.54 8.52
C THR A 95 -5.28 -8.17 8.96
N GLN A 96 -4.27 -8.21 8.08
CA GLN A 96 -2.96 -8.74 8.45
C GLN A 96 -2.26 -7.90 9.51
N ALA A 97 -2.36 -6.58 9.44
CA ALA A 97 -1.79 -5.70 10.46
C ALA A 97 -2.41 -5.96 11.84
N LYS A 98 -3.72 -6.19 11.93
CA LYS A 98 -4.41 -6.58 13.16
C LYS A 98 -3.91 -7.94 13.67
N GLN A 99 -3.78 -8.94 12.81
CA GLN A 99 -3.27 -10.26 13.21
C GLN A 99 -1.85 -10.19 13.80
N ILE A 100 -0.95 -9.41 13.19
CA ILE A 100 0.40 -9.17 13.70
C ILE A 100 0.34 -8.45 15.05
N ALA A 101 -0.52 -7.43 15.16
CA ALA A 101 -0.68 -6.65 16.37
C ALA A 101 -1.22 -7.47 17.54
N ASP A 102 -2.22 -8.32 17.29
CA ASP A 102 -2.84 -9.20 18.28
C ASP A 102 -1.81 -10.21 18.82
N SER A 103 -1.00 -10.79 17.92
CA SER A 103 0.09 -11.71 18.29
C SER A 103 1.16 -11.03 19.15
N CYS A 104 1.31 -9.71 19.03
CA CYS A 104 2.29 -8.90 19.75
C CYS A 104 1.67 -8.08 20.90
N GLN A 105 0.36 -8.20 21.14
CA GLN A 105 -0.42 -7.40 22.10
C GLN A 105 -0.16 -5.88 22.00
N THR A 106 -0.21 -5.34 20.78
CA THR A 106 0.13 -3.94 20.51
C THR A 106 -0.90 -3.23 19.63
N ASN A 107 -0.68 -1.94 19.36
CA ASN A 107 -1.53 -1.16 18.47
C ASN A 107 -1.24 -1.52 17.00
N TYR A 108 -2.27 -1.87 16.24
CA TYR A 108 -2.13 -2.22 14.83
C TYR A 108 -1.88 -1.02 13.91
N LYS A 109 -2.24 0.22 14.30
CA LYS A 109 -2.19 1.38 13.40
C LYS A 109 -0.78 1.66 12.82
N PRO A 110 0.32 1.63 13.61
CA PRO A 110 1.66 1.80 13.06
C PRO A 110 2.07 0.68 12.09
N ILE A 111 1.64 -0.56 12.40
CA ILE A 111 1.90 -1.74 11.55
C ILE A 111 1.15 -1.60 10.22
N TRP A 112 -0.11 -1.18 10.29
CA TRP A 112 -0.95 -0.95 9.12
C TRP A 112 -0.34 0.10 8.20
N LEU A 113 0.09 1.24 8.75
CA LEU A 113 0.75 2.30 7.99
C LEU A 113 2.05 1.83 7.33
N GLU A 114 2.90 1.10 8.06
CA GLU A 114 4.15 0.55 7.52
C GLU A 114 3.91 -0.45 6.39
N MET A 115 2.90 -1.32 6.53
CA MET A 115 2.54 -2.26 5.46
C MET A 115 2.00 -1.55 4.22
N ILE A 116 1.24 -0.45 4.37
CA ILE A 116 0.78 0.37 3.25
C ILE A 116 1.95 1.02 2.53
N ARG A 117 2.92 1.59 3.26
CA ARG A 117 4.15 2.18 2.67
C ARG A 117 4.90 1.15 1.82
N ARG A 118 5.06 -0.07 2.34
CA ARG A 118 5.69 -1.18 1.59
C ARG A 118 4.89 -1.56 0.36
N TYR A 119 3.58 -1.79 0.51
CA TYR A 119 2.65 -2.11 -0.59
C TYR A 119 2.75 -1.10 -1.73
N LEU A 120 2.69 0.20 -1.41
CA LEU A 120 2.81 1.28 -2.41
C LEU A 120 4.24 1.34 -2.98
N GLY A 121 5.28 1.12 -2.17
CA GLY A 121 6.66 1.03 -2.65
C GLY A 121 6.86 -0.09 -3.68
N TYR A 122 6.29 -1.28 -3.43
CA TYR A 122 6.26 -2.38 -4.41
C TYR A 122 5.49 -1.99 -5.67
N GLY A 123 4.35 -1.31 -5.53
CA GLY A 123 3.57 -0.80 -6.65
C GLY A 123 4.33 0.17 -7.55
N SER A 124 5.08 1.10 -6.96
CA SER A 124 5.89 2.04 -7.74
C SER A 124 6.97 1.32 -8.57
N ARG A 125 7.58 0.26 -8.02
CA ARG A 125 8.57 -0.56 -8.74
C ARG A 125 7.91 -1.37 -9.86
N HIS A 126 6.76 -1.97 -9.59
CA HIS A 126 6.05 -2.78 -10.57
C HIS A 126 5.47 -1.95 -11.71
N LEU A 127 4.92 -0.77 -11.42
CA LEU A 127 4.42 0.14 -12.46
C LEU A 127 5.54 0.53 -13.42
N LYS A 128 6.75 0.82 -12.91
CA LYS A 128 7.93 1.06 -13.76
C LYS A 128 8.22 -0.14 -14.67
N TYR A 129 8.27 -1.35 -14.11
CA TYR A 129 8.47 -2.58 -14.89
C TYR A 129 7.42 -2.75 -15.99
N LEU A 130 6.13 -2.56 -15.69
CA LEU A 130 5.05 -2.65 -16.67
C LEU A 130 5.17 -1.61 -17.78
N ARG A 131 5.69 -0.42 -17.48
CA ARG A 131 5.92 0.64 -18.47
C ARG A 131 7.14 0.36 -19.33
N ASP A 132 8.26 0.00 -18.73
CA ASP A 132 9.49 -0.37 -19.47
C ASP A 132 9.23 -1.55 -20.42
N GLY A 133 8.39 -2.51 -20.01
CA GLY A 133 7.97 -3.64 -20.84
C GLY A 133 7.03 -3.26 -22.00
N LYS A 134 6.31 -2.14 -21.92
CA LYS A 134 5.43 -1.62 -22.98
C LYS A 134 6.16 -0.76 -24.03
N VAL A 135 7.42 -0.38 -23.78
CA VAL A 135 8.24 0.44 -24.69
C VAL A 135 9.06 -0.44 -25.66
N LYS A 136 8.56 -1.63 -26.00
CA LYS A 136 9.17 -2.52 -27.00
C LYS A 136 8.32 -2.63 -28.25
#